data_AF-A0A1B7NUW5-F1
#
_entry.id   AF-A0A1B7NUW5-F1
#
_cell.length_a   1.000
_cell.length_b   1.000
_cell.length_c   1.000
_cell.angle_alpha   90.00
_cell.angle_beta   90.00
_cell.angle_gamma   90.00
#
_symmetry.space_group_name_H-M   'P 1'
#
loop_
_entity.id
_entity.type
_entity.pdbx_description
1 polymer ?
#
loop_
_entity_poly.entity_id
_entity_poly.type
_entity_poly.pdbx_seq_one_letter_code
_entity_poly.pdbx_strand_id
1 'polypeptide(L)'
;MCHGFSSRISQGGATVSLRPLNTEESEPRHNKAPFDYQVTLQEHRSVDKTGIHLFIKRPTDEPAAQGHVRPCPVETLRTYWIEIHRDGDLTPSKSRDTLPPLHRFPLQNLTQLEELQTSPSALASMELTTTSPEQNMGGQDNHCNSAQNLRLDACAMGVIGRRMSIVNETGMRVAEGVIGWN
;
A
#
# COMPACT_ATOMS: atom_id res chain seq x y z
N MET A 1 16.43 4.03 -23.28
CA MET A 1 16.15 4.85 -22.09
C MET A 1 14.81 5.52 -22.31
N CYS A 2 13.73 5.02 -21.69
CA CYS A 2 12.39 5.55 -21.92
C CYS A 2 12.15 6.74 -20.99
N HIS A 3 12.28 7.97 -21.51
CA HIS A 3 11.80 9.19 -20.85
C HIS A 3 10.29 9.37 -21.13
N GLY A 4 9.48 8.42 -20.68
CA GLY A 4 8.04 8.43 -20.90
C GLY A 4 7.32 9.30 -19.87
N PHE A 5 7.16 10.60 -20.15
CA PHE A 5 6.13 11.39 -19.48
C PHE A 5 4.77 10.87 -20.00
N SER A 6 4.05 10.10 -19.19
CA SER A 6 2.70 9.64 -19.52
C SER A 6 1.70 10.57 -18.83
N SER A 7 0.86 11.25 -19.62
CA SER A 7 -0.30 12.01 -19.15
C SER A 7 -1.52 11.11 -18.86
N ARG A 8 -1.38 9.79 -19.01
CA ARG A 8 -2.47 8.86 -18.70
C ARG A 8 -2.70 8.89 -17.20
N ILE A 9 -3.93 9.23 -16.81
CA ILE A 9 -4.44 9.14 -15.44
C ILE A 9 -5.15 7.78 -15.36
N SER A 10 -5.04 7.08 -14.23
CA SER A 10 -5.75 5.83 -14.09
C SER A 10 -7.25 6.09 -14.13
N GLN A 11 -7.97 5.47 -15.06
CA GLN A 11 -9.43 5.48 -15.07
C GLN A 11 -10.03 4.47 -14.08
N GLY A 12 -9.21 3.54 -13.53
CA GLY A 12 -9.65 2.42 -12.69
C GLY A 12 -8.93 2.27 -11.34
N GLY A 13 -7.99 3.16 -11.02
CA GLY A 13 -7.12 3.08 -9.83
C GLY A 13 -5.74 2.46 -10.09
N ALA A 14 -4.99 2.18 -9.03
CA ALA A 14 -3.70 1.50 -9.10
C ALA A 14 -3.76 0.19 -8.32
N THR A 15 -2.98 -0.80 -8.71
CA THR A 15 -2.95 -2.10 -8.04
C THR A 15 -1.53 -2.59 -7.86
N VAL A 16 -1.27 -3.33 -6.80
CA VAL A 16 0.02 -3.98 -6.55
C VAL A 16 -0.21 -5.34 -5.94
N SER A 17 0.52 -6.33 -6.44
CA SER A 17 0.65 -7.63 -5.79
C SER A 17 1.92 -7.62 -4.96
N LEU A 18 1.75 -7.65 -3.64
CA LEU A 18 2.82 -7.63 -2.67
C LEU A 18 3.24 -9.07 -2.37
N ARG A 19 4.49 -9.38 -2.66
CA ARG A 19 5.09 -10.68 -2.36
C ARG A 19 5.82 -10.60 -1.03
N PRO A 20 5.71 -11.62 -0.16
CA PRO A 20 6.50 -11.69 1.05
C PRO A 20 8.00 -11.62 0.78
N LEU A 21 8.71 -10.97 1.68
CA LEU A 21 10.17 -11.04 1.74
C LEU A 21 10.55 -12.20 2.66
N ASN A 22 11.29 -13.18 2.14
CA ASN A 22 11.86 -14.23 2.98
C ASN A 22 12.99 -13.61 3.81
N THR A 23 12.74 -13.35 5.09
CA THR A 23 13.79 -12.99 6.04
C THR A 23 14.55 -14.28 6.38
N GLU A 24 15.59 -14.57 5.59
CA GLU A 24 16.50 -15.71 5.79
C GLU A 24 17.28 -15.53 7.11
N GLU A 25 16.70 -15.95 8.23
CA GLU A 25 17.41 -16.32 9.47
C GLU A 25 16.41 -17.04 10.41
N SER A 26 16.09 -18.31 10.11
CA SER A 26 15.81 -19.41 11.06
C SER A 26 14.88 -20.49 10.46
N GLU A 27 15.47 -21.68 10.23
CA GLU A 27 14.86 -23.02 10.33
C GLU A 27 13.89 -23.55 9.24
N PRO A 28 13.81 -24.90 9.08
CA PRO A 28 13.52 -25.54 7.81
C PRO A 28 12.02 -25.60 7.50
N ARG A 29 11.71 -25.44 6.21
CA ARG A 29 10.56 -26.01 5.49
C ARG A 29 9.38 -26.43 6.39
N HIS A 30 8.58 -25.48 6.82
CA HIS A 30 7.12 -25.61 6.99
C HIS A 30 6.59 -24.30 7.60
N ASN A 31 6.53 -23.22 6.82
CA ASN A 31 5.57 -22.13 7.01
C ASN A 31 5.54 -21.30 5.72
N LYS A 32 4.50 -21.54 4.93
CA LYS A 32 4.14 -20.79 3.72
C LYS A 32 4.29 -19.30 4.01
N ALA A 33 5.07 -18.60 3.18
CA ALA A 33 5.32 -17.16 3.33
C ALA A 33 3.99 -16.41 3.61
N PRO A 34 3.95 -15.44 4.55
CA PRO A 34 2.74 -15.16 5.33
C PRO A 34 1.48 -15.01 4.47
N PHE A 35 1.51 -14.18 3.43
CA PHE A 35 0.47 -14.05 2.41
C PHE A 35 1.01 -13.24 1.22
N ASP A 36 0.66 -13.63 0.00
CA ASP A 36 0.59 -12.65 -1.09
C ASP A 36 -0.58 -11.70 -0.75
N TYR A 37 -0.42 -10.39 -0.89
CA TYR A 37 -1.52 -9.43 -0.74
C TYR A 37 -1.71 -8.68 -2.04
N GLN A 38 -2.96 -8.42 -2.42
CA GLN A 38 -3.24 -7.44 -3.47
C GLN A 38 -3.73 -6.15 -2.81
N VAL A 39 -3.04 -5.04 -3.07
CA VAL A 39 -3.47 -3.72 -2.63
C VAL A 39 -4.00 -2.96 -3.85
N THR A 40 -5.19 -2.40 -3.74
CA THR A 40 -5.79 -1.54 -4.76
C THR A 40 -5.99 -0.14 -4.20
N LEU A 41 -5.58 0.87 -4.94
CA LEU A 41 -5.77 2.28 -4.65
C LEU A 41 -6.80 2.82 -5.65
N GLN A 42 -7.94 3.30 -5.18
CA GLN A 42 -8.99 3.82 -6.06
C GLN A 42 -9.29 5.27 -5.71
N GLU A 43 -9.35 6.13 -6.72
CA GLU A 43 -9.82 7.50 -6.52
C GLU A 43 -11.34 7.46 -6.23
N HIS A 44 -11.74 8.02 -5.09
CA HIS A 44 -13.14 8.21 -4.72
C HIS A 44 -13.43 9.70 -4.79
N ARG A 45 -14.31 10.09 -5.73
CA ARG A 45 -14.77 11.47 -5.89
C ARG A 45 -16.20 11.56 -5.38
N SER A 46 -16.40 12.22 -4.25
CA SER A 46 -17.70 12.70 -3.80
C SER A 46 -17.81 14.20 -4.06
N VAL A 47 -19.02 14.76 -3.92
CA VAL A 47 -19.32 16.17 -4.19
C VAL A 47 -18.42 17.13 -3.38
N ASP A 48 -18.03 16.73 -2.17
CA ASP A 48 -17.31 17.58 -1.22
C ASP A 48 -15.88 17.10 -0.91
N LYS A 49 -15.46 15.94 -1.42
CA LYS A 49 -14.16 15.35 -1.09
C LYS A 49 -13.63 14.45 -2.21
N THR A 50 -12.38 14.70 -2.59
CA THR A 50 -11.57 13.75 -3.34
C THR A 50 -10.66 13.04 -2.36
N GLY A 51 -10.67 11.71 -2.38
CA GLY A 51 -9.81 10.87 -1.54
C GLY A 51 -9.35 9.64 -2.31
N ILE A 52 -8.35 8.93 -1.78
CA ILE A 52 -7.96 7.63 -2.32
C ILE A 52 -8.35 6.54 -1.34
N HIS A 53 -9.17 5.60 -1.77
CA HIS A 53 -9.53 4.43 -1.01
C HIS A 53 -8.50 3.33 -1.26
N LEU A 54 -7.91 2.85 -0.18
CA LEU A 54 -7.02 1.71 -0.17
C LEU A 54 -7.82 0.46 0.19
N PHE A 55 -7.69 -0.59 -0.61
CA PHE A 55 -8.27 -1.91 -0.36
C PHE A 55 -7.15 -2.94 -0.28
N ILE A 56 -7.16 -3.78 0.74
CA ILE A 56 -6.27 -4.94 0.87
C ILE A 56 -7.10 -6.19 0.63
N LYS A 57 -6.68 -7.01 -0.35
CA LYS A 57 -7.31 -8.28 -0.71
C LYS A 57 -6.34 -9.43 -0.50
N ARG A 58 -6.89 -10.60 -0.19
CA ARG A 58 -6.14 -11.86 -0.26
C ARG A 58 -6.26 -12.42 -1.69
N PRO A 59 -5.18 -12.89 -2.32
CA PRO A 59 -5.27 -13.66 -3.55
C PRO A 59 -6.06 -14.93 -3.27
N THR A 60 -7.05 -15.17 -4.12
CA THR A 60 -8.01 -16.26 -4.03
C THR A 60 -7.39 -17.56 -4.53
N ASP A 61 -6.32 -18.03 -3.89
CA ASP A 61 -5.74 -19.33 -4.22
C ASP A 61 -5.84 -20.24 -2.99
N GLU A 62 -6.93 -21.00 -2.99
CA GLU A 62 -7.20 -22.28 -2.31
C GLU A 62 -8.44 -22.26 -1.39
N PRO A 63 -9.40 -23.20 -1.59
CA PRO A 63 -10.51 -23.40 -0.68
C PRO A 63 -9.99 -23.74 0.71
N ALA A 64 -10.63 -23.18 1.73
CA ALA A 64 -10.28 -23.36 3.14
C ALA A 64 -10.23 -24.85 3.53
N ALA A 65 -9.06 -25.47 3.41
CA ALA A 65 -8.78 -26.77 3.99
C ALA A 65 -8.68 -26.60 5.52
N GLN A 66 -9.83 -26.81 6.16
CA GLN A 66 -10.05 -27.29 7.53
C GLN A 66 -9.18 -26.74 8.67
N GLY A 67 -9.85 -26.02 9.58
CA GLY A 67 -9.74 -26.31 11.01
C GLY A 67 -8.86 -25.42 11.89
N HIS A 68 -8.06 -24.51 11.33
CA HIS A 68 -7.34 -23.54 12.15
C HIS A 68 -8.02 -22.17 12.06
N VAL A 69 -8.56 -21.68 13.18
CA VAL A 69 -9.00 -20.28 13.33
C VAL A 69 -7.73 -19.42 13.25
N ARG A 70 -7.28 -19.15 12.02
CA ARG A 70 -6.14 -18.27 11.77
C ARG A 70 -6.62 -16.87 12.16
N PRO A 71 -6.00 -16.21 13.14
CA PRO A 71 -6.43 -14.87 13.57
C PRO A 71 -6.48 -13.94 12.36
N CYS A 72 -7.51 -13.08 12.33
CA CYS A 72 -7.72 -12.17 11.22
C CYS A 72 -6.46 -11.32 11.02
N PRO A 73 -5.83 -11.34 9.83
CA PRO A 73 -4.59 -10.59 9.59
C PRO A 73 -4.74 -9.08 9.75
N VAL A 74 -5.96 -8.55 9.73
CA VAL A 74 -6.24 -7.11 9.79
C VAL A 74 -5.74 -6.49 11.09
N GLU A 75 -5.91 -7.16 12.23
CA GLU A 75 -5.43 -6.63 13.52
C GLU A 75 -3.90 -6.50 13.54
N THR A 76 -3.19 -7.48 13.00
CA THR A 76 -1.74 -7.40 12.83
C THR A 76 -1.36 -6.27 11.87
N LEU A 77 -2.06 -6.17 10.73
CA LEU A 77 -1.80 -5.11 9.75
C LEU A 77 -2.02 -3.71 10.32
N ARG A 78 -2.88 -3.51 11.33
CA ARG A 78 -3.06 -2.19 11.97
C ARG A 78 -1.79 -1.66 12.64
N THR A 79 -0.88 -2.54 13.05
CA THR A 79 0.41 -2.13 13.62
C THR A 79 1.44 -1.73 12.55
N TYR A 80 1.13 -2.00 11.28
CA TYR A 80 2.06 -1.83 10.15
C TYR A 80 1.85 -0.48 9.46
N TRP A 81 2.73 -0.18 8.51
CA TRP A 81 2.55 0.93 7.58
C TRP A 81 2.89 0.51 6.16
N ILE A 82 2.34 1.26 5.21
CA ILE A 82 2.70 1.17 3.80
C ILE A 82 3.71 2.27 3.48
N GLU A 83 4.74 1.89 2.76
CA GLU A 83 5.72 2.82 2.18
C GLU A 83 5.65 2.74 0.65
N ILE A 84 5.65 3.90 -0.02
CA ILE A 84 5.82 4.00 -1.46
C ILE A 84 7.16 4.69 -1.70
N HIS A 85 8.13 3.97 -2.27
CA HIS A 85 9.47 4.49 -2.55
C HIS A 85 9.50 5.26 -3.86
N ARG A 86 10.59 5.96 -4.17
CA ARG A 86 10.71 6.81 -5.38
C ARG A 86 10.88 6.01 -6.67
N ASP A 87 11.47 4.83 -6.58
CA ASP A 87 11.72 3.90 -7.67
C ASP A 87 10.83 2.66 -7.58
N GLY A 88 10.83 1.84 -8.63
CA GLY A 88 10.14 0.55 -8.71
C GLY A 88 11.06 -0.66 -8.64
N ASP A 89 12.30 -0.50 -8.21
CA ASP A 89 13.26 -1.60 -8.17
C ASP A 89 13.10 -2.39 -6.85
N LEU A 90 12.85 -3.69 -6.99
CA LEU A 90 12.71 -4.62 -5.87
C LEU A 90 14.05 -5.21 -5.42
N THR A 91 15.15 -4.91 -6.13
CA THR A 91 16.49 -5.39 -5.75
C THR A 91 16.93 -4.73 -4.44
N PRO A 92 17.25 -5.47 -3.37
CA PRO A 92 17.70 -4.88 -2.12
C PRO A 92 18.94 -3.98 -2.33
N SER A 93 18.91 -2.76 -1.77
CA SER A 93 20.01 -1.81 -1.95
C SER A 93 20.12 -0.87 -0.76
N LYS A 94 21.25 -0.94 -0.03
CA LYS A 94 21.48 -0.11 1.16
C LYS A 94 21.39 1.39 0.85
N SER A 95 21.96 1.84 -0.27
CA SER A 95 21.97 3.27 -0.62
C SER A 95 20.57 3.79 -0.98
N ARG A 96 19.74 2.94 -1.61
CA ARG A 96 18.39 3.32 -2.02
C ARG A 96 17.39 3.19 -0.87
N ASP A 97 17.54 2.12 -0.09
CA ASP A 97 16.64 1.81 1.02
C ASP A 97 16.85 2.71 2.25
N THR A 98 17.96 3.44 2.32
CA THR A 98 18.13 4.53 3.30
C THR A 98 17.41 5.82 2.93
N LEU A 99 16.93 5.97 1.70
CA LEU A 99 16.19 7.16 1.30
C LEU A 99 14.79 7.15 1.91
N PRO A 100 14.28 8.29 2.39
CA PRO A 100 12.92 8.37 2.90
C PRO A 100 11.91 8.02 1.80
N PRO A 101 10.84 7.27 2.13
CA PRO A 101 9.79 6.96 1.17
C PRO A 101 9.11 8.24 0.68
N LEU A 102 8.55 8.19 -0.53
CA LEU A 102 7.76 9.28 -1.09
C LEU A 102 6.44 9.45 -0.32
N HIS A 103 5.81 8.33 0.03
CA HIS A 103 4.61 8.32 0.87
C HIS A 103 4.75 7.26 1.95
N ARG A 104 4.21 7.56 3.14
CA ARG A 104 4.10 6.64 4.26
C ARG A 104 2.74 6.78 4.88
N PHE A 105 1.99 5.68 4.96
CA PHE A 105 0.64 5.67 5.53
C PHE A 105 0.55 4.62 6.63
N PRO A 106 0.16 4.99 7.85
CA PRO A 106 -0.14 4.00 8.86
C PRO A 106 -1.40 3.20 8.49
N LEU A 107 -1.42 1.93 8.84
CA LEU A 107 -2.58 1.06 8.62
C LEU A 107 -3.51 0.96 9.86
N GLN A 108 -3.31 1.80 10.88
CA GLN A 108 -4.08 1.77 12.13
C GLN A 108 -5.60 1.86 11.92
N ASN A 109 -6.04 2.60 10.90
CA ASN A 109 -7.45 2.85 10.61
C ASN A 109 -8.03 1.88 9.57
N LEU A 110 -7.43 0.69 9.40
CA LEU A 110 -8.00 -0.36 8.56
C LEU A 110 -9.34 -0.83 9.13
N THR A 111 -10.41 -0.58 8.38
CA THR A 111 -11.73 -1.13 8.62
C THR A 111 -11.77 -2.52 8.04
N GLN A 112 -12.06 -3.50 8.89
CA GLN A 112 -12.28 -4.87 8.46
C GLN A 112 -13.56 -4.94 7.62
N LEU A 113 -13.47 -5.56 6.43
CA LEU A 113 -14.61 -5.64 5.51
C LEU A 113 -15.27 -7.02 5.66
N GLU A 114 -15.93 -7.26 6.79
CA GLU A 114 -16.44 -8.61 7.11
C GLU A 114 -17.77 -8.99 6.44
N GLU A 115 -18.50 -8.07 5.79
CA GLU A 115 -19.90 -8.37 5.38
C GLU A 115 -20.41 -7.73 4.08
N LEU A 116 -19.55 -7.20 3.19
CA LEU A 116 -20.03 -6.82 1.85
C LEU A 116 -19.97 -8.04 0.91
N GLN A 117 -21.14 -8.64 0.67
CA GLN A 117 -21.42 -9.74 -0.28
C GLN A 117 -20.91 -9.51 -1.73
N THR A 118 -20.22 -8.40 -2.00
CA THR A 118 -19.75 -8.00 -3.34
C THR A 118 -18.31 -8.41 -3.64
N SER A 119 -17.49 -8.83 -2.65
CA SER A 119 -16.15 -9.38 -2.95
C SER A 119 -15.64 -10.34 -1.85
N PRO A 120 -15.64 -11.67 -2.09
CA PRO A 120 -15.19 -12.66 -1.09
C PRO A 120 -13.69 -12.63 -0.77
N SER A 121 -12.90 -11.75 -1.41
CA SER A 121 -11.45 -11.66 -1.26
C SER A 121 -10.96 -10.37 -0.58
N ALA A 122 -11.83 -9.40 -0.32
CA ALA A 122 -11.46 -8.15 0.35
C ALA A 122 -11.32 -8.35 1.87
N LEU A 123 -10.15 -8.00 2.42
CA LEU A 123 -9.84 -8.16 3.83
C LEU A 123 -10.13 -6.89 4.63
N ALA A 124 -9.66 -5.75 4.14
CA ALA A 124 -9.79 -4.47 4.82
C ALA A 124 -9.71 -3.30 3.85
N SER A 125 -10.21 -2.15 4.29
CA SER A 125 -10.12 -0.89 3.56
C SER A 125 -9.79 0.29 4.47
N MET A 126 -9.26 1.36 3.89
CA MET A 126 -8.99 2.62 4.57
C MET A 126 -9.06 3.78 3.58
N GLU A 127 -9.58 4.92 4.02
CA GLU A 127 -9.51 6.16 3.24
C GLU A 127 -8.18 6.88 3.51
N LEU A 128 -7.40 7.09 2.45
CA LEU A 128 -6.24 7.98 2.45
C LEU A 128 -6.75 9.40 2.22
N THR A 129 -6.82 10.18 3.29
CA THR A 129 -7.25 11.57 3.21
C THR A 129 -6.20 12.41 2.48
N THR A 130 -6.56 12.89 1.30
CA THR A 130 -5.84 13.93 0.57
C THR A 130 -6.45 15.27 0.97
N THR A 131 -5.81 16.02 1.87
CA THR A 131 -6.30 17.37 2.19
C THR A 131 -6.15 18.25 0.96
N SER A 132 -7.27 18.75 0.43
CA SER A 132 -7.25 19.78 -0.62
C SER A 132 -6.42 20.97 -0.14
N PRO A 133 -5.53 21.55 -0.96
CA PRO A 133 -4.79 22.75 -0.60
C PRO A 133 -5.71 23.97 -0.76
N GLU A 134 -6.73 24.08 0.09
CA GLU A 134 -7.43 25.35 0.26
C GLU A 134 -7.30 25.82 1.71
N GLN A 135 -6.50 26.89 1.84
CA GLN A 135 -6.45 27.86 2.94
C GLN A 135 -5.82 27.40 4.27
N ASN A 136 -4.51 27.63 4.37
CA ASN A 136 -3.93 28.13 5.63
C ASN A 136 -2.79 29.10 5.30
N MET A 137 -3.12 30.40 5.23
CA MET A 137 -2.15 31.46 5.45
C MET A 137 -1.88 31.53 6.95
N GLY A 138 -0.70 31.10 7.40
CA GLY A 138 -0.29 31.23 8.79
C GLY A 138 0.85 30.26 9.09
N GLY A 139 2.08 30.77 9.07
CA GLY A 139 3.28 29.96 9.20
C GLY A 139 3.42 29.27 10.55
N GLN A 140 3.94 28.04 10.52
CA GLN A 140 4.90 27.56 11.50
C GLN A 140 5.59 26.30 10.98
N ASP A 141 6.91 26.31 11.06
CA ASP A 141 7.79 25.21 10.67
C ASP A 141 7.50 23.97 11.54
N ASN A 142 6.89 22.95 10.95
CA ASN A 142 6.84 21.59 11.51
C ASN A 142 7.07 20.59 10.37
N HIS A 143 8.34 20.19 10.24
CA HIS A 143 8.80 19.13 9.34
C HIS A 143 8.29 17.75 9.81
N CYS A 144 7.04 17.40 9.50
CA CYS A 144 6.57 16.02 9.27
C CYS A 144 5.09 16.09 8.85
N ASN A 145 4.67 15.31 7.85
CA ASN A 145 3.30 15.25 7.30
C ASN A 145 2.87 16.40 6.35
N SER A 146 3.70 16.81 5.39
CA SER A 146 3.13 17.50 4.23
C SER A 146 2.28 16.49 3.46
N ALA A 147 0.96 16.66 3.55
CA ALA A 147 -0.06 15.93 2.79
C ALA A 147 0.15 16.12 1.28
N GLN A 148 1.14 15.43 0.73
CA GLN A 148 1.31 15.31 -0.69
C GLN A 148 0.18 14.41 -1.17
N ASN A 149 -0.80 15.02 -1.85
CA ASN A 149 -1.90 14.31 -2.46
C ASN A 149 -1.35 13.14 -3.25
N LEU A 150 -1.70 11.94 -2.82
CA LEU A 150 -1.32 10.72 -3.51
C LEU A 150 -1.94 10.80 -4.90
N ARG A 151 -1.11 10.71 -5.94
CA ARG A 151 -1.54 10.81 -7.34
C ARG A 151 -1.46 9.44 -7.97
N LEU A 152 -2.47 9.01 -8.72
CA LEU A 152 -2.48 7.72 -9.41
C LEU A 152 -2.07 7.92 -10.88
N ASP A 153 -0.82 8.33 -11.11
CA ASP A 153 -0.27 8.60 -12.45
C ASP A 153 1.21 8.19 -12.60
N ALA A 154 1.81 8.28 -13.77
CA ALA A 154 3.24 7.93 -13.93
C ALA A 154 4.19 9.13 -13.83
N CYS A 155 3.72 10.28 -13.32
CA CYS A 155 4.54 11.49 -13.24
C CYS A 155 5.56 11.40 -12.09
N ALA A 156 6.42 12.42 -11.95
CA ALA A 156 7.45 12.50 -10.90
C ALA A 156 6.90 12.30 -9.47
N MET A 157 5.65 12.67 -9.22
CA MET A 157 4.98 12.51 -7.92
C MET A 157 3.92 11.39 -7.89
N GLY A 158 3.80 10.60 -8.97
CA GLY A 158 2.66 9.73 -9.26
C GLY A 158 2.52 8.28 -8.75
N VAL A 159 3.36 7.62 -7.99
CA VAL A 159 3.19 6.19 -7.56
C VAL A 159 3.13 5.08 -8.62
N ILE A 160 2.61 5.26 -9.85
CA ILE A 160 2.66 4.19 -10.86
C ILE A 160 4.12 3.90 -11.24
N GLY A 161 4.47 2.61 -11.29
CA GLY A 161 5.81 2.13 -11.53
C GLY A 161 6.73 2.24 -10.31
N ARG A 162 6.21 2.58 -9.13
CA ARG A 162 6.97 2.64 -7.88
C ARG A 162 6.77 1.40 -7.02
N ARG A 163 7.74 1.14 -6.15
CA ARG A 163 7.73 0.05 -5.18
C ARG A 163 6.84 0.44 -4.01
N MET A 164 5.86 -0.39 -3.72
CA MET A 164 5.13 -0.40 -2.47
C MET A 164 5.70 -1.47 -1.55
N SER A 165 5.88 -1.13 -0.28
CA SER A 165 6.32 -2.03 0.77
C SER A 165 5.33 -2.01 1.93
N ILE A 166 5.09 -3.16 2.56
CA ILE A 166 4.50 -3.23 3.90
C ILE A 166 5.66 -3.38 4.89
N VAL A 167 5.62 -2.57 5.94
CA VAL A 167 6.65 -2.52 6.97
C VAL A 167 6.00 -2.74 8.33
N ASN A 168 6.59 -3.63 9.12
CA ASN A 168 6.11 -3.96 10.45
C ASN A 168 6.50 -2.89 11.50
N GLU A 169 6.04 -3.05 12.73
CA GLU A 169 6.35 -2.15 13.85
C GLU A 169 7.85 -1.98 14.14
N THR A 170 8.68 -2.96 13.77
CA THR A 170 10.14 -2.90 13.97
C THR A 170 10.88 -2.18 12.84
N GLY A 171 10.17 -1.72 11.80
CA GLY A 171 10.78 -1.11 10.62
C GLY A 171 11.28 -2.11 9.57
N MET A 172 10.96 -3.39 9.73
CA MET A 172 11.33 -4.44 8.76
C MET A 172 10.28 -4.53 7.65
N ARG A 173 10.75 -4.52 6.40
CA ARG A 173 9.90 -4.78 5.23
C ARG A 173 9.50 -6.26 5.22
N VAL A 174 8.19 -6.52 5.18
CA VAL A 174 7.64 -7.90 5.21
C VAL A 174 7.08 -8.34 3.86
N ALA A 175 6.71 -7.38 3.00
CA ALA A 175 6.26 -7.66 1.65
C ALA A 175 6.48 -6.44 0.75
N GLU A 176 6.70 -6.66 -0.55
CA GLU A 176 6.86 -5.59 -1.53
C GLU A 176 6.37 -5.97 -2.92
N GLY A 177 6.12 -4.97 -3.75
CA GLY A 177 5.70 -5.13 -5.13
C GLY A 177 5.72 -3.81 -5.88
N VAL A 178 5.58 -3.86 -7.20
CA VAL A 178 5.53 -2.65 -8.04
C VAL A 178 4.09 -2.28 -8.34
N ILE A 179 3.76 -1.01 -8.12
CA ILE A 179 2.43 -0.45 -8.39
C ILE A 179 2.22 -0.35 -9.90
N GLY A 180 1.19 -1.04 -10.39
CA GLY A 180 0.71 -0.97 -11.76
C GLY A 180 -0.63 -0.25 -11.88
N TRP A 181 -1.07 -0.06 -13.12
CA TRP A 181 -2.44 0.33 -13.42
C TRP A 181 -3.40 -0.80 -13.05
N ASN A 182 -4.57 -0.45 -12.49
CA ASN A 182 -5.67 -1.39 -12.25
C ASN A 182 -6.60 -1.46 -13.46
#